data_AF-A0A8S0FWS3-F1
#
_entry.id   AF-A0A8S0FWS3-F1
#
_cell.length_a   1.000
_cell.length_b   1.000
_cell.length_c   1.000
_cell.angle_alpha   90.00
_cell.angle_beta   90.00
_cell.angle_gamma   90.00
#
_symmetry.space_group_name_H-M   'P 1'
#
loop_
_entity.id
_entity.type
_entity.pdbx_description
1 polymer ?
#
loop_
_entity_poly.entity_id
_entity_poly.type
_entity_poly.pdbx_seq_one_letter_code
_entity_poly.pdbx_strand_id
1 'polypeptide(L)'
;MATLSGLRRTYFSTPSTETHEAYAYWNGDRWNEKKASHKRQRFSVDWKTLHNGLICPDRTWRQIVTLEDVVNHGWKHTDIDEIRDENTEDEFLNLYMCEFVREGESAFNLNILIGCGVADSRLRIRRLERLETFCSPPDGESSGMDWV
;
A
#
# COMPACT_ATOMS: atom_id res chain seq x y z
N MET A 1 -10.23 -10.91 -2.24
CA MET A 1 -11.28 -9.88 -2.03
C MET A 1 -12.52 -10.56 -1.48
N ALA A 2 -13.24 -9.94 -0.55
CA ALA A 2 -14.47 -10.51 0.00
C ALA A 2 -15.50 -10.76 -1.13
N THR A 3 -16.02 -11.98 -1.17
CA THR A 3 -16.93 -12.48 -2.21
C THR A 3 -18.41 -12.35 -1.82
N LEU A 4 -18.69 -11.90 -0.60
CA LEU A 4 -20.04 -11.78 -0.05
C LEU A 4 -20.76 -10.56 -0.62
N SER A 5 -21.99 -10.77 -1.09
CA SER A 5 -22.90 -9.70 -1.54
C SER A 5 -23.54 -8.97 -0.36
N GLY A 6 -23.88 -7.69 -0.56
CA GLY A 6 -24.58 -6.87 0.46
C GLY A 6 -23.70 -6.31 1.58
N LEU A 7 -22.40 -6.66 1.63
CA LEU A 7 -21.46 -6.13 2.62
C LEU A 7 -20.58 -5.02 2.05
N ARG A 8 -20.25 -4.04 2.90
CA ARG A 8 -19.30 -2.97 2.58
C ARG A 8 -17.89 -3.34 3.04
N ARG A 9 -16.91 -3.14 2.17
CA ARG A 9 -15.48 -3.21 2.52
C ARG A 9 -14.98 -1.81 2.83
N THR A 10 -14.37 -1.63 3.99
CA THR A 10 -13.78 -0.37 4.42
C THR A 10 -12.36 -0.64 4.86
N TYR A 11 -11.42 0.11 4.29
CA TYR A 11 -10.00 0.03 4.62
C TYR A 11 -9.62 1.31 5.36
N PHE A 12 -8.95 1.15 6.49
CA PHE A 12 -8.30 2.24 7.22
C PHE A 12 -6.81 1.97 7.19
N SER A 13 -6.03 2.99 6.84
CA SER A 13 -4.58 2.91 6.80
C SER A 13 -4.02 4.29 7.08
N THR A 14 -2.85 4.33 7.70
CA THR A 14 -1.95 5.48 7.60
C THR A 14 -1.18 5.37 6.28
N PRO A 15 -1.03 6.46 5.51
CA PRO A 15 -0.15 6.45 4.34
C PRO A 15 1.29 6.32 4.80
N SER A 16 2.09 5.57 4.05
CA SER A 16 3.51 5.35 4.34
C SER A 16 4.35 5.91 3.19
N THR A 17 4.92 5.02 2.37
CA THR A 17 5.71 5.35 1.20
C THR A 17 4.98 4.96 -0.07
N GLU A 18 5.25 5.67 -1.16
CA GLU A 18 4.77 5.32 -2.50
C GLU A 18 5.23 3.92 -2.95
N THR A 19 6.31 3.39 -2.36
CA THR A 19 6.82 2.04 -2.64
C THR A 19 6.00 0.93 -1.98
N HIS A 20 5.10 1.26 -1.05
CA HIS A 20 4.27 0.29 -0.36
C HIS A 20 3.23 -0.32 -1.32
N GLU A 21 3.02 -1.64 -1.26
CA GLU A 21 2.13 -2.35 -2.19
C GLU A 21 0.68 -1.81 -2.23
N ALA A 22 0.21 -1.24 -1.11
CA ALA A 22 -1.12 -0.63 -1.04
C ALA A 22 -1.22 0.68 -1.83
N TYR A 23 -0.12 1.38 -2.12
CA TYR A 23 -0.14 2.65 -2.83
C TYR A 23 -0.68 2.49 -4.25
N ALA A 24 -0.29 1.43 -4.97
CA ALA A 24 -0.82 1.12 -6.30
C ALA A 24 -2.34 0.86 -6.30
N TYR A 25 -2.91 0.41 -5.17
CA TYR A 25 -4.35 0.29 -5.01
C TYR A 25 -5.00 1.65 -4.67
N TRP A 26 -4.35 2.45 -3.84
CA TRP A 26 -4.79 3.79 -3.46
C TRP A 26 -4.84 4.74 -4.66
N ASN A 27 -3.75 4.82 -5.43
CA ASN A 27 -3.58 5.72 -6.58
C ASN A 27 -4.25 5.23 -7.88
N GLY A 28 -4.87 4.04 -7.85
CA GLY A 28 -5.60 3.48 -9.00
C GLY A 28 -4.72 2.83 -10.07
N ASP A 29 -3.40 2.77 -9.91
CA ASP A 29 -2.49 2.12 -10.87
C ASP A 29 -2.82 0.65 -11.05
N ARG A 30 -3.13 -0.06 -9.96
CA ARG A 30 -3.56 -1.45 -9.99
C ARG A 30 -4.85 -1.65 -10.81
N TRP A 31 -5.75 -0.67 -10.83
CA TRP A 31 -6.96 -0.71 -11.63
C TRP A 31 -6.69 -0.38 -13.11
N ASN A 32 -5.69 0.47 -13.37
CA ASN A 32 -5.24 0.86 -14.70
C ASN A 32 -4.32 -0.18 -15.38
N GLU A 33 -3.64 -1.02 -14.60
CA GLU A 33 -2.63 -1.97 -15.07
C GLU A 33 -3.11 -2.81 -16.27
N LYS A 34 -4.34 -3.32 -16.18
CA LYS A 34 -4.94 -4.20 -17.20
C LYS A 34 -5.62 -3.44 -18.36
N LYS A 35 -5.56 -2.11 -18.36
CA LYS A 35 -6.21 -1.27 -19.38
C LYS A 35 -5.20 -0.81 -20.41
N ALA A 36 -5.64 -0.77 -21.67
CA ALA A 36 -4.90 -0.08 -22.73
C ALA A 36 -4.64 1.38 -22.33
N SER A 37 -3.48 1.92 -22.73
CA SER A 37 -3.02 3.26 -22.30
C SER A 37 -4.10 4.35 -22.45
N HIS A 38 -4.79 4.40 -23.59
CA HIS A 38 -5.87 5.36 -23.86
C HIS A 38 -7.15 5.17 -23.02
N LYS A 39 -7.30 4.05 -22.30
CA LYS A 39 -8.42 3.77 -21.39
C LYS A 39 -8.06 3.96 -19.92
N ARG A 40 -6.79 4.23 -19.61
CA ARG A 40 -6.35 4.50 -18.24
C ARG A 40 -6.98 5.81 -17.77
N GLN A 41 -7.37 5.87 -16.50
CA GLN A 41 -7.95 7.06 -15.88
C GLN A 41 -7.00 7.60 -14.82
N ARG A 42 -6.85 8.92 -14.74
CA ARG A 42 -6.06 9.54 -13.67
C ARG A 42 -6.90 9.59 -12.40
N PHE A 43 -6.29 9.20 -11.28
CA PHE A 43 -6.85 9.39 -9.95
C PHE A 43 -6.15 10.61 -9.35
N SER A 44 -6.93 11.56 -8.84
CA SER A 44 -6.39 12.58 -7.94
C SER A 44 -6.36 11.98 -6.54
N VAL A 45 -5.19 12.00 -5.93
CA VAL A 45 -4.91 11.47 -4.58
C VAL A 45 -4.41 12.55 -3.62
N ASP A 46 -4.73 13.81 -3.92
CA ASP A 46 -4.43 14.94 -3.06
C ASP A 46 -5.54 15.18 -2.03
N TRP A 47 -5.16 15.70 -0.86
CA TRP A 47 -6.09 16.05 0.21
C TRP A 47 -7.18 17.02 -0.25
N LYS A 48 -6.85 18.03 -1.07
CA LYS A 48 -7.80 19.02 -1.59
C LYS A 48 -8.98 18.39 -2.34
N THR A 49 -8.75 17.27 -3.01
CA THR A 49 -9.80 16.55 -3.75
C THR A 49 -10.51 15.52 -2.88
N LEU A 50 -9.80 14.90 -1.93
CA LEU A 50 -10.30 13.74 -1.19
C LEU A 50 -10.76 14.03 0.25
N HIS A 51 -10.55 15.22 0.81
CA HIS A 51 -10.89 15.48 2.23
C HIS A 51 -12.39 15.33 2.53
N ASN A 52 -13.26 15.70 1.58
CA ASN A 52 -14.71 15.50 1.67
C ASN A 52 -15.19 14.14 1.14
N GLY A 53 -14.27 13.28 0.72
CA GLY A 53 -14.56 12.00 0.12
C GLY A 53 -15.02 12.08 -1.34
N LEU A 54 -14.58 11.14 -2.17
CA LEU A 54 -14.91 11.08 -3.59
C LEU A 54 -15.07 9.64 -4.07
N ILE A 55 -16.07 9.39 -4.93
CA ILE A 55 -16.16 8.15 -5.70
C ILE A 55 -15.22 8.23 -6.90
N CYS A 56 -14.18 7.41 -6.90
CA CYS A 56 -13.19 7.38 -7.98
C CYS A 56 -13.62 6.45 -9.13
N PRO A 57 -12.90 6.45 -10.28
CA PRO A 57 -13.24 5.65 -11.46
C PRO A 57 -13.35 4.13 -11.24
N ASP A 58 -12.66 3.60 -10.23
CA ASP A 58 -12.75 2.20 -9.84
C ASP A 58 -13.98 1.85 -8.99
N ARG A 59 -14.87 2.84 -8.75
CA ARG A 59 -16.07 2.76 -7.92
C ARG A 59 -15.78 2.59 -6.42
N THR A 60 -14.54 2.85 -6.00
CA THR A 60 -14.18 2.91 -4.59
C THR A 60 -14.35 4.34 -4.10
N TRP A 61 -15.00 4.51 -2.96
CA TRP A 61 -15.03 5.78 -2.24
C TRP A 61 -13.71 5.95 -1.48
N ARG A 62 -13.03 7.08 -1.68
CA ARG A 62 -11.78 7.42 -1.01
C ARG A 62 -11.95 8.72 -0.24
N GLN A 63 -11.38 8.79 0.94
CA GLN A 63 -11.32 9.99 1.76
C GLN A 63 -9.95 10.07 2.45
N ILE A 64 -9.41 11.28 2.54
CA ILE A 64 -8.27 11.60 3.42
C ILE A 64 -8.83 12.37 4.62
N VAL A 65 -8.41 12.02 5.82
CA VAL A 65 -8.78 12.74 7.05
C VAL A 65 -7.50 13.02 7.81
N THR A 66 -7.13 14.29 7.92
CA THR A 66 -5.92 14.71 8.65
C THR A 66 -6.22 14.98 10.12
N LEU A 67 -5.17 15.12 10.94
CA LEU A 67 -5.33 15.56 12.32
C LEU A 67 -5.94 16.98 12.40
N GLU A 68 -5.52 17.87 11.50
CA GLU A 68 -6.10 19.22 11.41
C GLU A 68 -7.59 19.18 11.06
N ASP A 69 -8.00 18.29 10.14
CA ASP A 69 -9.42 18.09 9.84
C ASP A 69 -10.18 17.73 11.13
N VAL A 70 -9.67 16.76 11.89
CA VAL A 70 -10.32 16.28 13.11
C VAL A 70 -10.45 17.40 14.16
N VAL A 71 -9.41 18.19 14.38
CA VAL A 71 -9.44 19.33 15.31
C VAL A 71 -10.39 20.42 14.83
N ASN A 72 -10.37 20.76 13.53
CA ASN A 72 -11.28 21.72 12.94
C ASN A 72 -12.76 21.28 13.02
N HIS A 73 -13.02 19.97 13.05
CA HIS A 73 -14.36 19.40 13.26
C HIS A 73 -14.77 19.32 14.75
N GLY A 74 -13.98 19.87 15.67
CA GLY A 74 -14.35 20.06 17.07
C GLY A 74 -13.77 19.03 18.03
N TRP A 75 -12.76 18.25 17.62
CA TRP A 75 -11.96 17.45 18.54
C TRP A 75 -11.08 18.32 19.43
N LYS A 76 -11.11 18.09 20.75
CA LYS A 76 -10.46 18.97 21.75
C LYS A 76 -9.42 18.26 22.63
N HIS A 77 -9.15 16.99 22.39
CA HIS A 77 -8.25 16.18 23.24
C HIS A 77 -6.85 16.01 22.65
N THR A 78 -6.52 16.79 21.63
CA THR A 78 -5.20 16.77 21.00
C THR A 78 -4.68 18.19 20.89
N ASP A 79 -3.46 18.40 21.36
CA ASP A 79 -2.69 19.60 21.15
C ASP A 79 -1.82 19.40 19.89
N ILE A 80 -2.14 20.12 18.81
CA ILE A 80 -1.39 19.99 17.55
C ILE A 80 0.00 20.62 17.70
N ASP A 81 0.15 21.67 18.50
CA ASP A 81 1.41 22.37 18.64
C ASP A 81 2.41 21.49 19.40
N GLU A 82 1.96 20.78 20.44
CA GLU A 82 2.77 19.76 21.14
C GLU A 82 3.24 18.66 20.18
N ILE A 83 2.34 18.13 19.34
CA ILE A 83 2.69 17.08 18.36
C ILE A 83 3.69 17.60 17.32
N ARG A 84 3.55 18.85 16.86
CA ARG A 84 4.50 19.45 15.91
C ARG A 84 5.88 19.64 16.53
N ASP A 85 5.96 19.96 17.82
CA ASP A 85 7.23 20.11 18.53
C ASP A 85 7.93 18.75 18.76
N GLU A 86 7.17 17.67 18.94
CA GLU A 86 7.70 16.32 19.18
C GLU A 86 8.18 15.59 17.92
N ASN A 87 7.78 16.04 16.73
CA ASN A 87 8.04 15.35 15.46
C ASN A 87 8.83 16.24 14.51
N THR A 88 9.62 15.64 13.63
CA THR A 88 10.15 16.37 12.48
C THR A 88 9.01 16.75 11.51
N GLU A 89 9.22 17.76 10.67
CA GLU A 89 8.20 18.19 9.69
C GLU A 89 7.76 17.03 8.79
N ASP A 90 8.70 16.22 8.30
CA ASP A 90 8.40 15.08 7.42
C ASP A 90 7.59 14.00 8.14
N GLU A 91 7.91 13.71 9.41
CA GLU A 91 7.13 12.81 10.26
C GLU A 91 5.73 13.35 10.50
N PHE A 92 5.60 14.66 10.75
CA PHE A 92 4.32 15.30 10.98
C PHE A 92 3.42 15.20 9.74
N LEU A 93 3.97 15.51 8.57
CA LEU A 93 3.26 15.45 7.30
C LEU A 93 2.81 14.02 6.97
N ASN A 94 3.68 13.03 7.18
CA ASN A 94 3.34 11.64 6.89
C ASN A 94 2.31 11.06 7.88
N LEU A 95 2.55 11.21 9.18
CA LEU A 95 1.76 10.54 10.22
C LEU A 95 0.42 11.25 10.48
N TYR A 96 0.37 12.58 10.39
CA TYR A 96 -0.80 13.37 10.80
C TYR A 96 -1.47 14.11 9.65
N MET A 97 -0.73 14.46 8.58
CA MET A 97 -1.31 15.12 7.39
C MET A 97 -1.55 14.18 6.21
N CYS A 98 -1.28 12.89 6.40
CA CYS A 98 -1.54 11.83 5.43
C CYS A 98 -0.80 12.01 4.09
N GLU A 99 0.40 12.61 4.12
CA GLU A 99 1.25 12.72 2.94
C GLU A 99 2.08 11.45 2.73
N PHE A 100 2.17 10.96 1.49
CA PHE A 100 3.01 9.82 1.16
C PHE A 100 4.47 10.26 1.01
N VAL A 101 5.38 9.54 1.66
CA VAL A 101 6.83 9.72 1.45
C VAL A 101 7.20 9.24 0.06
N ARG A 102 7.86 10.09 -0.73
CA ARG A 102 8.19 9.78 -2.13
C ARG A 102 9.34 8.80 -2.23
N GLU A 103 9.42 8.11 -3.36
CA GLU A 103 10.57 7.27 -3.65
C GLU A 103 11.86 8.10 -3.71
N GLY A 104 12.86 7.73 -2.92
CA GLY A 104 14.15 8.44 -2.79
C GLY A 104 14.27 9.34 -1.55
N GLU A 105 13.17 9.66 -0.87
CA GLU A 105 13.18 10.36 0.43
C GLU A 105 13.28 9.37 1.60
N SER A 106 12.98 8.10 1.35
CA SER A 106 13.20 7.01 2.31
C SER A 106 14.69 6.69 2.46
N ALA A 107 15.15 6.50 3.69
CA ALA A 107 16.55 6.18 4.00
C ALA A 107 17.07 4.90 3.29
N PHE A 108 16.19 3.97 2.94
CA PHE A 108 16.51 2.75 2.21
C PHE A 108 15.31 2.26 1.38
N ASN A 109 15.57 1.43 0.36
CA ASN A 109 14.53 0.73 -0.39
C ASN A 109 14.23 -0.62 0.25
N LEU A 110 13.02 -0.79 0.77
CA LEU A 110 12.61 -2.01 1.48
C LEU A 110 12.65 -3.26 0.59
N ASN A 111 12.33 -3.14 -0.70
CA ASN A 111 12.31 -4.28 -1.63
C ASN A 111 13.72 -4.87 -1.83
N ILE A 112 14.76 -4.03 -1.77
CA ILE A 112 16.15 -4.49 -1.82
C ILE A 112 16.48 -5.32 -0.57
N LEU A 113 16.10 -4.83 0.63
CA LEU A 113 16.34 -5.55 1.89
C LEU A 113 15.62 -6.89 1.93
N ILE A 114 14.36 -6.94 1.48
CA ILE A 114 13.57 -8.18 1.41
C ILE A 114 14.25 -9.19 0.46
N GLY A 115 14.80 -8.72 -0.67
CA GLY A 115 15.56 -9.57 -1.60
C GLY A 115 16.84 -10.17 -1.01
N CYS A 116 17.41 -9.56 0.03
CA CYS A 116 18.55 -10.09 0.77
C CYS A 116 18.17 -11.08 1.88
N GLY A 117 16.87 -11.28 2.15
CA GLY A 117 16.40 -12.21 3.17
C GLY A 117 16.71 -13.67 2.81
N VAL A 118 17.49 -14.35 3.66
CA VAL A 118 17.71 -15.80 3.57
C VAL A 118 16.73 -16.54 4.46
N ALA A 119 16.27 -17.72 4.02
CA ALA A 119 15.42 -18.57 4.84
C ALA A 119 16.20 -19.05 6.08
N ASP A 120 15.73 -18.69 7.27
CA ASP A 120 16.26 -19.27 8.50
C ASP A 120 15.79 -20.73 8.62
N SER A 121 16.71 -21.66 8.43
CA SER A 121 16.47 -23.11 8.53
C SER A 121 16.09 -23.55 9.95
N ARG A 122 16.22 -22.69 10.96
CA ARG A 122 15.80 -22.94 12.35
C ARG A 122 14.36 -22.55 12.63
N LEU A 123 13.76 -21.65 11.84
CA LEU A 123 12.36 -21.27 11.95
C LEU A 123 11.48 -22.27 11.21
N ARG A 124 11.30 -23.46 11.80
CA ARG A 124 10.23 -24.39 11.39
C ARG A 124 8.87 -23.89 11.87
N ILE A 125 8.36 -22.82 11.24
CA ILE A 125 6.92 -22.60 11.24
C ILE A 125 6.35 -23.77 10.43
N ARG A 126 5.66 -24.71 11.09
CA ARG A 126 4.91 -25.79 10.42
C ARG A 126 3.76 -25.16 9.63
N ARG A 127 4.08 -24.55 8.50
CA ARG A 127 3.10 -24.10 7.50
C ARG A 127 2.77 -25.32 6.67
N LEU A 128 1.49 -25.71 6.72
CA LEU A 128 0.89 -26.74 5.88
C LEU A 128 1.43 -26.66 4.45
N GLU A 129 1.98 -27.79 3.98
CA GLU A 129 2.53 -28.01 2.65
C GLU A 129 1.52 -27.60 1.57
N ARG A 130 1.72 -26.42 0.98
CA ARG A 130 1.37 -26.14 -0.40
C ARG A 130 2.06 -24.85 -0.82
N LEU A 131 3.18 -25.02 -1.52
CA LEU A 131 3.82 -24.12 -2.50
C LEU A 131 5.33 -24.37 -2.46
N GLU A 132 5.73 -25.60 -2.75
CA GLU A 132 7.02 -25.82 -3.39
C GLU A 132 6.88 -25.52 -4.88
N THR A 133 8.01 -25.14 -5.48
CA THR A 133 8.28 -24.89 -6.90
C THR A 133 7.90 -23.50 -7.42
N PHE A 134 8.90 -22.62 -7.51
CA PHE A 134 9.36 -22.03 -8.78
C PHE A 134 10.60 -21.17 -8.51
N CYS A 135 11.74 -21.82 -8.29
CA CYS A 135 13.05 -21.22 -8.56
C CYS A 135 13.80 -22.26 -9.40
N SER A 136 13.64 -22.19 -10.73
CA SER A 136 14.39 -23.04 -11.65
C SER A 136 15.83 -22.55 -11.74
N PRO A 137 16.85 -23.43 -11.64
CA PRO A 137 18.20 -23.12 -12.09
C PRO A 137 18.31 -23.21 -13.63
N PRO A 138 19.32 -22.56 -14.24
CA PRO A 138 19.44 -22.45 -15.69
C PRO A 138 20.01 -23.72 -16.33
N ASP A 139 19.49 -23.98 -17.53
CA ASP A 139 20.05 -24.73 -18.67
C ASP A 139 20.85 -26.02 -18.42
N GLY A 140 20.27 -27.15 -18.83
CA GLY A 140 21.04 -28.33 -19.19
C GLY A 140 20.31 -29.66 -18.98
N GLU A 141 20.07 -30.34 -20.09
CA GLU A 141 19.81 -31.79 -20.24
C GLU A 141 18.38 -32.34 -20.07
N SER A 142 18.12 -33.26 -20.98
CA SER A 142 16.85 -33.81 -21.41
C SER A 142 16.66 -35.25 -20.92
N SER A 143 15.50 -35.55 -20.38
CA SER A 143 14.76 -36.83 -20.47
C SER A 143 13.50 -36.62 -19.62
N GLY A 144 12.27 -36.76 -20.12
CA GLY A 144 11.70 -37.98 -20.67
C GLY A 144 10.80 -38.59 -19.59
N MET A 145 9.47 -38.37 -19.69
CA MET A 145 8.39 -39.34 -19.41
C MET A 145 7.04 -38.67 -19.11
N ASP A 146 6.11 -38.92 -20.03
CA ASP A 146 4.73 -39.40 -19.88
C ASP A 146 3.81 -38.79 -18.81
N TRP A 147 2.77 -38.14 -19.34
CA TRP A 147 1.58 -37.66 -18.65
C TRP A 147 0.56 -38.80 -18.44
N VAL A 148 0.11 -38.96 -17.21
CA VAL A 148 -1.28 -39.35 -16.86
C VAL A 148 -1.85 -38.26 -15.97
#